data_AF-A0A934FC30-F1
#
_entry.id   AF-A0A934FC30-F1
#
_cell.length_a   1.000
_cell.length_b   1.000
_cell.length_c   1.000
_cell.angle_alpha   90.00
_cell.angle_beta   90.00
_cell.angle_gamma   90.00
#
_symmetry.space_group_name_H-M   'P 1'
#
loop_
_entity.id
_entity.type
_entity.pdbx_description
1 polymer ?
#
loop_
_entity_poly.entity_id
_entity_poly.type
_entity_poly.pdbx_seq_one_letter_code
_entity_poly.pdbx_strand_id
1 'polypeptide(L)'
;MKSIAALGAVLLGLPALAQHDHAQHAAAREWTRLPVLTPAMSRGSERGAAALKLSGIDAAEVTVFAVGGPGERRRVAYPVGPEGAKIESASPKVGNYHWVIARQESDTEVRIASTAWYFSNPGPAATELLKQPKHELELVPQPLPREHSGYRESEQWRVLVRWNGAPLANQAVTLETEFGSRSSYVSDAQGMVVVLFPRDFREQKAKPGGEEHSMGPRRAKFVLGTEHEAEGKRYLTAFNYTYSPDPDRTRSIAWGAAFGVIGMVAALPLLRRRTAKTDFSENKNA
;
A
#
# COMPACT_ATOMS: atom_id res chain seq x y z
N MET A 1 68.71 41.06 -15.36
CA MET A 1 68.39 42.32 -16.08
C MET A 1 67.47 41.99 -17.25
N LYS A 2 66.33 42.69 -17.36
CA LYS A 2 65.49 42.90 -18.55
C LYS A 2 64.81 41.63 -19.14
N SER A 3 63.50 41.42 -19.02
CA SER A 3 62.33 42.15 -19.58
C SER A 3 61.84 41.62 -20.94
N ILE A 4 60.55 41.23 -20.94
CA ILE A 4 59.48 41.58 -21.91
C ILE A 4 59.07 40.59 -23.03
N ALA A 5 57.77 40.27 -23.00
CA ALA A 5 56.79 40.03 -24.09
C ALA A 5 56.96 38.83 -25.03
N ALA A 6 55.93 38.25 -25.66
CA ALA A 6 54.47 38.31 -25.54
C ALA A 6 53.88 37.32 -26.58
N LEU A 7 52.59 37.00 -26.40
CA LEU A 7 51.58 36.63 -27.40
C LEU A 7 51.76 35.35 -28.26
N GLY A 8 50.65 34.62 -28.39
CA GLY A 8 50.37 33.82 -29.58
C GLY A 8 49.51 32.58 -29.31
N ALA A 9 48.19 32.75 -29.28
CA ALA A 9 47.22 31.66 -29.28
C ALA A 9 47.03 31.11 -30.70
N VAL A 10 46.99 29.78 -30.88
CA VAL A 10 46.19 29.10 -31.92
C VAL A 10 45.77 27.70 -31.41
N LEU A 11 44.45 27.49 -31.38
CA LEU A 11 43.77 26.20 -31.19
C LEU A 11 43.86 25.35 -32.47
N LEU A 12 44.18 24.06 -32.33
CA LEU A 12 43.72 23.03 -33.26
C LEU A 12 43.27 21.81 -32.46
N GLY A 13 41.97 21.50 -32.59
CA GLY A 13 41.29 20.45 -31.85
C GLY A 13 41.63 19.05 -32.32
N LEU A 14 41.66 18.13 -31.36
CA LEU A 14 41.56 16.70 -31.58
C LEU A 14 40.18 16.26 -31.07
N PRO A 15 39.37 15.51 -31.85
CA PRO A 15 38.16 14.92 -31.33
C PRO A 15 38.53 13.78 -30.38
N ALA A 16 38.26 13.98 -29.09
CA ALA A 16 38.17 12.88 -28.14
C ALA A 16 36.98 12.01 -28.55
N LEU A 17 37.25 10.80 -29.05
CA LEU A 17 36.26 9.73 -29.09
C LEU A 17 35.95 9.34 -27.64
N ALA A 18 35.06 10.10 -27.01
CA ALA A 18 34.39 9.68 -25.79
C ALA A 18 33.48 8.52 -26.15
N GLN A 19 33.98 7.32 -25.90
CA GLN A 19 33.21 6.09 -25.90
C GLN A 19 32.18 6.22 -24.78
N HIS A 20 31.00 6.72 -25.10
CA HIS A 20 29.86 6.75 -24.19
C HIS A 20 29.36 5.32 -23.99
N ASP A 21 29.96 4.63 -23.03
CA ASP A 21 29.39 3.44 -22.39
C ASP A 21 28.21 3.88 -21.52
N HIS A 22 27.06 4.10 -22.15
CA HIS A 22 25.80 4.36 -21.46
C HIS A 22 24.75 3.35 -21.93
N ALA A 23 24.97 2.09 -21.59
CA ALA A 23 23.91 1.09 -21.56
C ALA A 23 24.12 0.10 -20.42
N GLN A 24 24.48 0.60 -19.23
CA GLN A 24 24.05 -0.09 -18.01
C GLN A 24 22.55 0.15 -17.89
N HIS A 25 21.76 -0.81 -18.37
CA HIS A 25 20.37 -0.96 -17.98
C HIS A 25 20.33 -0.87 -16.45
N ALA A 26 19.86 0.27 -15.93
CA ALA A 26 19.61 0.44 -14.52
C ALA A 26 18.56 -0.61 -14.12
N ALA A 27 19.03 -1.73 -13.55
CA ALA A 27 18.16 -2.68 -12.90
C ALA A 27 17.27 -1.87 -11.95
N ALA A 28 15.95 -1.97 -12.15
CA ALA A 28 15.00 -1.22 -11.34
C ALA A 28 15.31 -1.50 -9.87
N ARG A 29 15.83 -0.48 -9.17
CA ARG A 29 16.28 -0.60 -7.79
C ARG A 29 15.08 -1.10 -6.96
N GLU A 30 15.22 -2.26 -6.33
CA GLU A 30 14.20 -2.77 -5.40
C GLU A 30 13.93 -1.68 -4.35
N TRP A 31 12.66 -1.31 -4.19
CA TRP A 31 12.25 -0.19 -3.33
C TRP A 31 12.32 -0.54 -1.84
N THR A 32 12.36 -1.83 -1.50
CA THR A 32 12.53 -2.36 -0.15
C THR A 32 13.53 -3.53 -0.15
N ARG A 33 14.17 -3.77 0.99
CA ARG A 33 14.99 -4.97 1.26
C ARG A 33 14.24 -6.03 2.09
N LEU A 34 13.02 -5.71 2.55
CA LEU A 34 12.20 -6.59 3.34
C LEU A 34 11.59 -7.69 2.45
N PRO A 35 11.34 -8.89 3.01
CA PRO A 35 10.73 -9.98 2.26
C PRO A 35 9.27 -9.65 1.91
N VAL A 36 8.86 -9.75 0.64
CA VAL A 36 7.51 -9.35 0.18
C VAL A 36 6.88 -10.36 -0.77
N LEU A 37 5.55 -10.43 -0.72
CA LEU A 37 4.67 -11.18 -1.63
C LEU A 37 3.84 -10.23 -2.49
N THR A 38 4.15 -10.10 -3.77
CA THR A 38 3.45 -9.17 -4.67
C THR A 38 2.63 -9.90 -5.73
N PRO A 39 1.46 -9.38 -6.15
CA PRO A 39 0.74 -9.93 -7.30
C PRO A 39 1.66 -10.04 -8.51
N ALA A 40 1.75 -11.22 -9.10
CA ALA A 40 2.32 -11.38 -10.43
C ALA A 40 1.35 -10.76 -11.44
N MET A 41 1.86 -10.00 -12.41
CA MET A 41 1.05 -9.55 -13.55
C MET A 41 0.71 -10.76 -14.41
N SER A 42 -0.44 -11.39 -14.19
CA SER A 42 -0.93 -12.47 -15.03
C SER A 42 -1.97 -11.96 -16.02
N ARG A 43 -1.85 -12.37 -17.29
CA ARG A 43 -2.86 -12.12 -18.33
C ARG A 43 -4.03 -13.09 -18.10
N GLY A 44 -5.02 -12.65 -17.34
CA GLY A 44 -6.24 -13.41 -17.06
C GLY A 44 -6.36 -13.72 -15.56
N SER A 45 -7.22 -12.98 -14.87
CA SER A 45 -7.54 -13.26 -13.47
C SER A 45 -8.63 -14.34 -13.40
N GLU A 46 -8.27 -15.56 -13.05
CA GLU A 46 -9.23 -16.57 -12.60
C GLU A 46 -9.79 -16.13 -11.23
N ARG A 47 -11.11 -16.04 -11.08
CA ARG A 47 -11.75 -15.50 -9.84
C ARG A 47 -11.38 -16.26 -8.55
N GLY A 48 -10.84 -17.47 -8.66
CA GLY A 48 -10.43 -18.32 -7.54
C GLY A 48 -8.93 -18.61 -7.48
N ALA A 49 -8.10 -17.98 -8.32
CA ALA A 49 -6.66 -18.20 -8.31
C ALA A 49 -5.88 -16.89 -8.46
N ALA A 50 -4.68 -16.86 -7.89
CA ALA A 50 -3.79 -15.73 -8.00
C ALA A 50 -2.34 -16.20 -8.11
N ALA A 51 -1.51 -15.44 -8.81
CA ALA A 51 -0.08 -15.67 -8.86
C ALA A 51 0.63 -14.63 -8.01
N LEU A 52 1.60 -15.06 -7.20
CA LEU A 52 2.37 -14.21 -6.30
C LEU A 52 3.86 -14.36 -6.60
N LYS A 53 4.55 -13.23 -6.75
CA LYS A 53 6.01 -13.15 -6.82
C LYS A 53 6.60 -12.85 -5.45
N LEU A 54 7.68 -13.55 -5.15
CA LEU A 54 8.49 -13.36 -3.96
C LEU A 54 9.66 -12.42 -4.29
N SER A 55 10.01 -11.53 -3.38
CA SER A 55 11.23 -10.69 -3.45
C SER A 55 11.78 -10.52 -2.04
N GLY A 56 13.11 -10.47 -1.90
CA GLY A 56 13.78 -10.41 -0.59
C GLY A 56 13.68 -11.69 0.26
N ILE A 57 13.22 -12.80 -0.31
CA ILE A 57 13.08 -14.12 0.33
C ILE A 57 13.22 -15.25 -0.71
N ASP A 58 13.86 -16.34 -0.30
CA ASP A 58 14.00 -17.58 -1.08
C ASP A 58 13.26 -18.73 -0.38
N ALA A 59 11.98 -18.91 -0.71
CA ALA A 59 11.13 -19.94 -0.14
C ALA A 59 10.67 -20.90 -1.23
N ALA A 60 10.73 -22.21 -0.96
CA ALA A 60 10.29 -23.24 -1.90
C ALA A 60 8.76 -23.34 -2.03
N GLU A 61 8.03 -22.82 -1.05
CA GLU A 61 6.57 -22.86 -1.00
C GLU A 61 5.98 -21.61 -0.34
N VAL A 62 4.71 -21.35 -0.62
CA VAL A 62 3.87 -20.41 0.13
C VAL A 62 2.74 -21.15 0.82
N THR A 63 2.51 -20.88 2.10
CA THR A 63 1.37 -21.41 2.84
C THR A 63 0.21 -20.42 2.82
N VAL A 64 -0.97 -20.89 2.43
CA VAL A 64 -2.22 -20.14 2.45
C VAL A 64 -3.09 -20.62 3.60
N PHE A 65 -3.57 -19.68 4.41
CA PHE A 65 -4.51 -19.91 5.51
C PHE A 65 -5.89 -19.33 5.16
N ALA A 66 -6.93 -20.10 5.42
CA ALA A 66 -8.33 -19.72 5.20
C ALA A 66 -9.21 -20.09 6.40
N VAL A 67 -10.27 -19.30 6.63
CA VAL A 67 -11.23 -19.56 7.72
C VAL A 67 -12.31 -20.56 7.29
N GLY A 68 -12.76 -20.49 6.04
CA GLY A 68 -13.83 -21.31 5.49
C GLY A 68 -13.33 -22.43 4.57
N GLY A 69 -14.27 -23.28 4.15
CA GLY A 69 -13.99 -24.39 3.24
C GLY A 69 -13.65 -25.71 3.94
N PRO A 70 -13.35 -26.76 3.16
CA PRO A 70 -12.92 -28.06 3.66
C PRO A 70 -11.70 -27.94 4.59
N GLY A 71 -11.60 -28.80 5.60
CA GLY A 71 -10.56 -28.70 6.64
C GLY A 71 -9.14 -28.75 6.06
N GLU A 72 -8.92 -29.65 5.09
CA GLU A 72 -7.67 -29.80 4.34
C GLU A 72 -7.33 -28.60 3.46
N ARG A 73 -8.29 -27.71 3.19
CA ARG A 73 -8.10 -26.48 2.41
C ARG A 73 -7.95 -25.22 3.26
N ARG A 74 -8.03 -25.34 4.59
CA ARG A 74 -7.82 -24.20 5.51
C ARG A 74 -6.35 -23.84 5.71
N ARG A 75 -5.44 -24.78 5.42
CA ARG A 75 -4.00 -24.56 5.41
C ARG A 75 -3.39 -25.39 4.28
N VAL A 76 -2.90 -24.74 3.23
CA VAL A 76 -2.37 -25.41 2.05
C VAL A 76 -1.03 -24.79 1.66
N ALA A 77 -0.04 -25.63 1.38
CA ALA A 77 1.23 -25.20 0.80
C ALA A 77 1.15 -25.28 -0.73
N TYR A 78 1.64 -24.24 -1.40
CA TYR A 78 1.74 -24.15 -2.86
C TYR A 78 3.21 -23.98 -3.24
N PRO A 79 3.73 -24.78 -4.18
CA PRO A 79 5.13 -24.67 -4.60
C PRO A 79 5.38 -23.33 -5.29
N VAL A 80 6.57 -22.78 -5.07
CA VAL A 80 7.07 -21.60 -5.78
C VAL A 80 7.78 -22.07 -7.05
N GLY A 81 7.25 -21.68 -8.21
CA GLY A 81 7.87 -21.94 -9.52
C GLY A 81 8.59 -20.71 -10.09
N PRO A 82 9.11 -20.79 -11.32
CA PRO A 82 9.83 -19.69 -11.97
C PRO A 82 9.02 -18.38 -12.10
N GLU A 83 7.70 -18.49 -12.22
CA GLU A 83 6.80 -17.34 -12.33
C GLU A 83 6.24 -16.86 -10.97
N GLY A 84 6.63 -17.52 -9.87
CA GLY A 84 6.08 -17.35 -8.53
C GLY A 84 5.19 -18.52 -8.10
N ALA A 85 4.41 -18.31 -7.04
CA ALA A 85 3.44 -19.28 -6.55
C ALA A 85 2.04 -19.01 -7.10
N LYS A 86 1.40 -20.02 -7.69
CA LYS A 86 -0.04 -19.98 -8.03
C LYS A 86 -0.85 -20.49 -6.83
N ILE A 87 -1.51 -19.58 -6.13
CA ILE A 87 -2.39 -19.87 -5.00
C ILE A 87 -3.85 -19.93 -5.46
N GLU A 88 -4.67 -20.60 -4.66
CA GLU A 88 -6.10 -20.74 -4.92
C GLU A 88 -6.91 -20.41 -3.68
N SER A 89 -8.19 -20.09 -3.86
CA SER A 89 -9.11 -20.03 -2.74
C SER A 89 -9.33 -21.42 -2.12
N ALA A 90 -9.71 -21.45 -0.84
CA ALA A 90 -9.95 -22.70 -0.12
C ALA A 90 -11.02 -23.57 -0.82
N SER A 91 -12.02 -22.93 -1.43
CA SER A 91 -12.93 -23.58 -2.38
C SER A 91 -13.51 -22.55 -3.35
N PRO A 92 -14.11 -22.96 -4.50
CA PRO A 92 -14.75 -22.03 -5.42
C PRO A 92 -15.89 -21.21 -4.80
N LYS A 93 -16.51 -21.70 -3.72
CA LYS A 93 -17.62 -21.02 -3.01
C LYS A 93 -17.18 -20.23 -1.77
N VAL A 94 -15.90 -20.27 -1.42
CA VAL A 94 -15.33 -19.59 -0.25
C VAL A 94 -14.23 -18.65 -0.73
N GLY A 95 -14.54 -17.36 -0.75
CA GLY A 95 -13.57 -16.30 -1.02
C GLY A 95 -13.28 -15.49 0.23
N ASN A 96 -13.34 -14.16 0.11
CA ASN A 96 -12.89 -13.20 1.10
C ASN A 96 -11.37 -13.33 1.38
N TYR A 97 -10.93 -12.87 2.54
CA TYR A 97 -9.53 -12.86 2.91
C TYR A 97 -8.95 -14.24 3.20
N HIS A 98 -7.81 -14.49 2.56
CA HIS A 98 -6.87 -15.55 2.86
C HIS A 98 -5.56 -14.90 3.33
N TRP A 99 -4.83 -15.56 4.21
CA TRP A 99 -3.51 -15.10 4.63
C TRP A 99 -2.46 -15.93 3.93
N VAL A 100 -1.46 -15.29 3.34
CA VAL A 100 -0.40 -15.97 2.58
C VAL A 100 0.94 -15.68 3.23
N ILE A 101 1.74 -16.72 3.41
CA ILE A 101 3.07 -16.67 4.02
C ILE A 101 4.08 -17.38 3.12
N ALA A 102 5.24 -16.75 2.90
CA ALA A 102 6.46 -17.44 2.49
C ALA A 102 7.42 -17.45 3.68
N ARG A 103 8.07 -18.60 3.90
CA ARG A 103 9.01 -18.79 5.00
C ARG A 103 10.33 -19.32 4.45
N GLN A 104 11.41 -18.69 4.88
CA GLN A 104 12.78 -19.13 4.66
C GLN A 104 13.44 -19.26 6.03
N GLU A 105 14.05 -20.40 6.32
CA GLU A 105 14.75 -20.64 7.57
C GLU A 105 16.17 -21.12 7.29
N SER A 106 17.10 -20.63 8.10
CA SER A 106 18.48 -21.07 8.21
C SER A 106 18.81 -21.35 9.68
N ASP A 107 20.04 -21.77 9.97
CA ASP A 107 20.46 -22.03 11.34
C ASP A 107 20.39 -20.79 12.25
N THR A 108 20.56 -19.59 11.68
CA THR A 108 20.67 -18.32 12.45
C THR A 108 19.52 -17.34 12.19
N GLU A 109 18.73 -17.53 11.14
CA GLU A 109 17.70 -16.56 10.72
C GLU A 109 16.42 -17.25 10.23
N VAL A 110 15.28 -16.72 10.65
CA VAL A 110 13.95 -17.02 10.09
C VAL A 110 13.42 -15.76 9.41
N ARG A 111 13.13 -15.84 8.11
CA ARG A 111 12.56 -14.76 7.31
C ARG A 111 11.15 -15.11 6.89
N ILE A 112 10.22 -14.18 7.10
CA ILE A 112 8.81 -14.34 6.76
C ILE A 112 8.35 -13.16 5.89
N ALA A 113 7.81 -13.46 4.71
CA ALA A 113 6.97 -12.55 3.96
C ALA A 113 5.50 -12.92 4.18
N SER A 114 4.65 -11.95 4.48
CA SER A 114 3.22 -12.18 4.68
C SER A 114 2.36 -11.14 3.97
N THR A 115 1.20 -11.55 3.47
CA THR A 115 0.19 -10.66 2.91
C THR A 115 -1.21 -11.22 3.16
N ALA A 116 -2.20 -10.34 3.21
CA ALA A 116 -3.59 -10.74 3.02
C ALA A 116 -3.91 -10.77 1.52
N TRP A 117 -4.65 -11.77 1.05
CA TRP A 117 -5.16 -11.86 -0.31
C TRP A 117 -6.68 -11.94 -0.29
N TYR A 118 -7.36 -11.15 -1.13
CA TYR A 118 -8.81 -11.14 -1.21
C TYR A 118 -9.26 -11.85 -2.49
N PHE A 119 -10.08 -12.90 -2.35
CA PHE A 119 -10.78 -13.53 -3.46
C PHE A 119 -12.24 -13.06 -3.49
N SER A 120 -12.75 -12.65 -4.66
CA SER A 120 -14.05 -11.98 -4.82
C SER A 120 -15.30 -12.83 -4.55
N ASN A 121 -15.14 -14.08 -4.09
CA ASN A 121 -16.28 -14.89 -3.68
C ASN A 121 -16.69 -14.57 -2.24
N PRO A 122 -17.97 -14.73 -1.87
CA PRO A 122 -18.40 -14.60 -0.48
C PRO A 122 -17.62 -15.55 0.44
N GLY A 123 -17.43 -15.14 1.69
CA GLY A 123 -16.72 -15.97 2.67
C GLY A 123 -16.80 -15.39 4.08
N PRO A 124 -16.41 -16.18 5.09
CA PRO A 124 -16.39 -15.74 6.49
C PRO A 124 -15.59 -14.44 6.68
N ALA A 125 -15.93 -13.67 7.70
CA ALA A 125 -15.15 -12.49 8.06
C ALA A 125 -13.70 -12.87 8.44
N ALA A 126 -12.74 -11.99 8.10
CA ALA A 126 -11.33 -12.18 8.41
C ALA A 126 -11.01 -12.18 9.92
N THR A 127 -11.97 -11.88 10.80
CA THR A 127 -11.73 -11.76 12.25
C THR A 127 -11.10 -13.02 12.84
N GLU A 128 -11.60 -14.21 12.49
CA GLU A 128 -11.03 -15.47 12.98
C GLU A 128 -9.66 -15.75 12.35
N LEU A 129 -9.45 -15.36 11.10
CA LEU A 129 -8.15 -15.43 10.44
C LEU A 129 -7.11 -14.63 11.23
N LEU A 130 -7.44 -13.42 11.69
CA LEU A 130 -6.51 -12.54 12.41
C LEU A 130 -6.24 -12.97 13.85
N LYS A 131 -7.10 -13.82 14.43
CA LYS A 131 -6.88 -14.38 15.78
C LYS A 131 -5.92 -15.57 15.77
N GLN A 132 -5.93 -16.36 14.71
CA GLN A 132 -5.09 -17.56 14.61
C GLN A 132 -3.60 -17.19 14.46
N PRO A 133 -2.70 -17.69 15.32
CA PRO A 133 -1.26 -17.62 15.09
C PRO A 133 -0.84 -18.47 13.88
N LYS A 134 0.01 -17.93 13.01
CA LYS A 134 0.53 -18.62 11.80
C LYS A 134 2.02 -18.92 11.87
N HIS A 135 2.76 -18.10 12.60
CA HIS A 135 4.21 -18.24 12.83
C HIS A 135 4.61 -17.48 14.10
N GLU A 136 5.90 -17.53 14.43
CA GLU A 136 6.48 -17.11 15.71
C GLU A 136 6.37 -15.59 15.89
N LEU A 137 6.96 -14.80 15.00
CA LEU A 137 6.89 -13.33 15.03
C LEU A 137 5.87 -12.81 14.02
N GLU A 138 4.74 -12.22 14.43
CA GLU A 138 3.67 -11.79 13.52
C GLU A 138 3.44 -10.27 13.51
N LEU A 139 3.06 -9.75 12.34
CA LEU A 139 2.48 -8.41 12.16
C LEU A 139 1.04 -8.58 11.66
N VAL A 140 0.06 -8.30 12.52
CA VAL A 140 -1.36 -8.56 12.24
C VAL A 140 -2.14 -7.25 12.18
N PRO A 141 -2.59 -6.79 11.01
CA PRO A 141 -3.45 -5.62 10.91
C PRO A 141 -4.78 -5.83 11.63
N GLN A 142 -5.27 -4.79 12.32
CA GLN A 142 -6.54 -4.82 13.04
C GLN A 142 -7.39 -3.56 12.78
N PRO A 143 -8.45 -3.65 11.96
CA PRO A 143 -8.87 -4.78 11.13
C PRO A 143 -8.07 -4.86 9.81
N LEU A 144 -8.32 -5.91 9.02
CA LEU A 144 -8.03 -5.83 7.59
C LEU A 144 -9.02 -4.88 6.89
N PRO A 145 -8.59 -4.16 5.84
CA PRO A 145 -9.48 -3.27 5.11
C PRO A 145 -10.66 -4.05 4.48
N ARG A 146 -11.89 -3.52 4.47
CA ARG A 146 -13.06 -4.18 3.85
C ARG A 146 -13.18 -3.86 2.35
N GLU A 147 -14.10 -4.52 1.64
CA GLU A 147 -14.30 -4.53 0.16
C GLU A 147 -14.30 -3.15 -0.54
N HIS A 148 -14.51 -2.04 0.18
CA HIS A 148 -14.44 -0.66 -0.35
C HIS A 148 -13.55 0.31 0.43
N SER A 149 -12.87 -0.16 1.48
CA SER A 149 -11.91 0.61 2.26
C SER A 149 -10.55 -0.06 2.08
N GLY A 150 -9.59 0.59 1.43
CA GLY A 150 -8.18 0.18 1.48
C GLY A 150 -7.43 1.00 2.52
N TYR A 151 -6.16 0.68 2.78
CA TYR A 151 -5.27 1.62 3.46
C TYR A 151 -5.16 2.91 2.63
N ARG A 152 -5.16 4.08 3.28
CA ARG A 152 -5.05 5.36 2.58
C ARG A 152 -3.97 6.23 3.18
N GLU A 153 -3.41 7.13 2.38
CA GLU A 153 -2.57 8.24 2.89
C GLU A 153 -3.30 8.98 4.02
N SER A 154 -2.55 9.52 4.98
CA SER A 154 -3.05 10.29 6.12
C SER A 154 -3.92 9.51 7.12
N GLU A 155 -4.25 8.24 6.86
CA GLU A 155 -4.98 7.41 7.80
C GLU A 155 -4.05 6.71 8.80
N GLN A 156 -4.58 6.50 10.00
CA GLN A 156 -3.93 5.69 11.03
C GLN A 156 -4.53 4.29 11.05
N TRP A 157 -3.66 3.28 11.04
CA TRP A 157 -4.03 1.88 11.07
C TRP A 157 -3.36 1.17 12.23
N ARG A 158 -4.11 0.30 12.90
CA ARG A 158 -3.60 -0.47 14.03
C ARG A 158 -3.01 -1.80 13.55
N VAL A 159 -1.86 -2.15 14.10
CA VAL A 159 -1.15 -3.40 13.82
C VAL A 159 -0.75 -4.01 15.14
N LEU A 160 -1.12 -5.27 15.36
CA LEU A 160 -0.70 -6.04 16.52
C LEU A 160 0.59 -6.81 16.17
N VAL A 161 1.61 -6.63 17.00
CA VAL A 161 2.84 -7.40 16.99
C VAL A 161 2.69 -8.56 17.96
N ARG A 162 2.96 -9.79 17.51
CA ARG A 162 2.93 -10.98 18.36
C ARG A 162 4.25 -11.75 18.32
N TRP A 163 4.58 -12.36 19.45
CA TRP A 163 5.59 -13.40 19.57
C TRP A 163 4.95 -14.66 20.14
N ASN A 164 5.02 -15.77 19.40
CA ASN A 164 4.41 -17.06 19.74
C ASN A 164 2.92 -16.92 20.17
N GLY A 165 2.17 -16.10 19.42
CA GLY A 165 0.76 -15.83 19.67
C GLY A 165 0.45 -14.84 20.79
N ALA A 166 1.43 -14.45 21.62
CA ALA A 166 1.25 -13.44 22.67
C ALA A 166 1.62 -12.04 22.15
N PRO A 167 0.97 -10.96 22.63
CA PRO A 167 1.39 -9.60 22.30
C PRO A 167 2.84 -9.31 22.67
N LEU A 168 3.59 -8.67 21.77
CA LEU A 168 4.99 -8.32 21.99
C LEU A 168 5.15 -6.80 22.13
N ALA A 169 5.43 -6.35 23.36
CA ALA A 169 5.61 -4.94 23.70
C ALA A 169 7.03 -4.44 23.40
N ASN A 170 7.19 -3.11 23.27
CA ASN A 170 8.46 -2.44 23.00
C ASN A 170 9.19 -2.94 21.74
N GLN A 171 8.44 -3.46 20.77
CA GLN A 171 8.97 -4.00 19.52
C GLN A 171 8.98 -2.91 18.46
N ALA A 172 10.13 -2.70 17.83
CA ALA A 172 10.28 -1.77 16.73
C ALA A 172 9.61 -2.31 15.44
N VAL A 173 8.80 -1.48 14.79
CA VAL A 173 8.14 -1.76 13.51
C VAL A 173 8.48 -0.64 12.54
N THR A 174 8.89 -0.98 11.32
CA THR A 174 9.20 -0.01 10.27
C THR A 174 8.22 -0.13 9.11
N LEU A 175 7.66 0.99 8.67
CA LEU A 175 6.91 1.13 7.43
C LEU A 175 7.86 1.61 6.32
N GLU A 176 7.85 0.94 5.18
CA GLU A 176 8.43 1.44 3.92
C GLU A 176 7.34 1.49 2.83
N THR A 177 7.36 2.52 1.99
CA THR A 177 6.45 2.65 0.84
C THR A 177 7.21 2.58 -0.49
N GLU A 178 6.50 2.23 -1.57
CA GLU A 178 7.04 2.20 -2.94
C GLU A 178 7.58 3.55 -3.42
N PHE A 179 7.14 4.66 -2.80
CA PHE A 179 7.65 6.01 -3.12
C PHE A 179 8.85 6.42 -2.26
N GLY A 180 9.33 5.54 -1.37
CA GLY A 180 10.55 5.71 -0.60
C GLY A 180 10.36 6.30 0.79
N SER A 181 9.13 6.55 1.23
CA SER A 181 8.87 6.99 2.60
C SER A 181 9.21 5.89 3.60
N ARG A 182 9.81 6.28 4.73
CA ARG A 182 10.17 5.39 5.82
C ARG A 182 9.78 6.01 7.16
N SER A 183 9.15 5.22 8.01
CA SER A 183 8.78 5.64 9.36
C SER A 183 8.88 4.46 10.31
N SER A 184 9.30 4.72 11.55
CA SER A 184 9.45 3.68 12.58
C SER A 184 8.51 3.96 13.75
N TYR A 185 8.05 2.88 14.36
CA TYR A 185 7.09 2.86 15.45
C TYR A 185 7.54 1.83 16.48
N VAL A 186 7.01 1.93 17.70
CA VAL A 186 7.27 0.97 18.78
C VAL A 186 5.93 0.49 19.32
N SER A 187 5.80 -0.81 19.56
CA SER A 187 4.57 -1.38 20.11
C SER A 187 4.38 -1.06 21.59
N ASP A 188 3.13 -0.84 21.99
CA ASP A 188 2.74 -0.62 23.38
C ASP A 188 2.70 -1.92 24.20
N ALA A 189 2.25 -1.83 25.47
CA ALA A 189 2.13 -2.99 26.37
C ALA A 189 1.18 -4.08 25.86
N GLN A 190 0.26 -3.74 24.97
CA GLN A 190 -0.68 -4.65 24.31
C GLN A 190 -0.14 -5.13 22.95
N GLY A 191 1.13 -4.87 22.64
CA GLY A 191 1.76 -5.20 21.36
C GLY A 191 1.23 -4.38 20.19
N MET A 192 0.47 -3.31 20.43
CA MET A 192 -0.18 -2.54 19.38
C MET A 192 0.72 -1.40 18.88
N VAL A 193 0.70 -1.20 17.57
CA VAL A 193 1.31 -0.06 16.88
C VAL A 193 0.21 0.69 16.12
N VAL A 194 0.22 2.02 16.21
CA VAL A 194 -0.59 2.90 15.36
C VAL A 194 0.29 3.45 14.24
N VAL A 195 0.11 2.91 13.04
CA VAL A 195 0.88 3.27 11.84
C VAL A 195 0.16 4.40 11.11
N LEU A 196 0.85 5.53 10.90
CA LEU A 196 0.36 6.61 10.03
C LEU A 196 0.88 6.38 8.60
N PHE A 197 -0.03 6.29 7.64
CA PHE A 197 0.35 6.21 6.24
C PHE A 197 0.80 7.58 5.71
N PRO A 198 2.00 7.70 5.12
CA PRO A 198 2.52 8.99 4.66
C PRO A 198 1.73 9.51 3.46
N ARG A 199 1.76 10.82 3.26
CA ARG A 199 1.20 11.49 2.07
C ARG A 199 2.29 11.69 1.02
N ASP A 200 2.67 10.62 0.34
CA ASP A 200 3.85 10.54 -0.54
C ASP A 200 3.53 10.14 -2.00
N PHE A 201 2.25 9.97 -2.35
CA PHE A 201 1.85 9.94 -3.75
C PHE A 201 2.30 11.24 -4.43
N ARG A 202 2.68 11.17 -5.70
CA ARG A 202 3.05 12.36 -6.50
C ARG A 202 1.82 12.90 -7.22
N GLU A 203 1.67 14.23 -7.24
CA GLU A 203 0.60 14.90 -7.98
C GLU A 203 0.68 14.54 -9.47
N GLN A 204 -0.47 14.20 -10.07
CA GLN A 204 -0.55 14.07 -11.52
C GLN A 204 -0.51 15.48 -12.11
N LYS A 205 0.56 15.80 -12.83
CA LYS A 205 0.49 16.89 -13.80
C LYS A 205 -0.47 16.42 -14.90
N ALA A 206 -1.68 16.97 -14.92
CA ALA A 206 -2.58 16.81 -16.05
C ALA A 206 -1.81 17.18 -17.32
N LYS A 207 -1.61 16.23 -18.24
CA LYS A 207 -1.03 16.57 -19.53
C LYS A 207 -2.07 17.39 -20.29
N PRO A 208 -1.75 18.60 -20.75
CA PRO A 208 -2.69 19.37 -21.56
C PRO A 208 -2.94 18.62 -22.87
N GLY A 209 -4.20 18.26 -23.12
CA GLY A 209 -4.64 17.60 -24.36
C GLY A 209 -4.75 16.07 -24.31
N GLY A 210 -4.57 15.42 -23.16
CA GLY A 210 -4.84 13.98 -23.02
C GLY A 210 -6.26 13.74 -22.54
N GLU A 211 -7.06 13.00 -23.31
CA GLU A 211 -8.36 12.47 -22.88
C GLU A 211 -8.23 11.84 -21.49
N GLU A 212 -9.17 12.21 -20.60
CA GLU A 212 -9.24 11.85 -19.19
C GLU A 212 -9.63 10.36 -19.01
N HIS A 213 -8.87 9.46 -19.63
CA HIS A 213 -9.00 8.01 -19.50
C HIS A 213 -8.00 7.47 -18.48
N SER A 214 -7.99 8.03 -17.27
CA SER A 214 -7.20 7.45 -16.17
C SER A 214 -7.94 6.24 -15.59
N MET A 215 -7.50 5.07 -16.02
CA MET A 215 -7.86 3.73 -15.56
C MET A 215 -7.73 3.58 -14.02
N GLY A 216 -8.84 3.64 -13.29
CA GLY A 216 -8.95 3.21 -11.89
C GLY A 216 -8.17 4.02 -10.82
N PRO A 217 -8.49 3.84 -9.53
CA PRO A 217 -7.76 4.49 -8.44
C PRO A 217 -6.32 3.97 -8.36
N ARG A 218 -5.35 4.89 -8.40
CA ARG A 218 -3.92 4.56 -8.25
C ARG A 218 -3.66 3.92 -6.88
N ARG A 219 -3.00 2.77 -6.87
CA ARG A 219 -2.53 2.10 -5.64
C ARG A 219 -1.01 2.05 -5.65
N ALA A 220 -0.41 2.11 -4.48
CA ALA A 220 1.03 1.94 -4.27
C ALA A 220 1.26 0.85 -3.24
N LYS A 221 2.44 0.24 -3.26
CA LYS A 221 2.81 -0.83 -2.32
C LYS A 221 3.39 -0.25 -1.04
N PHE A 222 3.17 -0.96 0.07
CA PHE A 222 3.88 -0.73 1.32
C PHE A 222 4.26 -2.05 1.97
N VAL A 223 5.23 -1.99 2.87
CA VAL A 223 5.64 -3.11 3.72
C VAL A 223 5.85 -2.61 5.14
N LEU A 224 5.38 -3.37 6.11
CA LEU A 224 5.71 -3.26 7.51
C LEU A 224 6.71 -4.36 7.85
N GLY A 225 7.83 -4.03 8.47
CA GLY A 225 8.85 -4.98 8.91
C GLY A 225 9.11 -4.89 10.40
N THR A 226 9.40 -6.02 11.03
CA THR A 226 9.84 -6.10 12.43
C THR A 226 10.89 -7.20 12.57
N GLU A 227 11.79 -7.02 13.52
CA GLU A 227 12.86 -7.97 13.82
C GLU A 227 12.90 -8.29 15.30
N HIS A 228 13.02 -9.57 15.64
CA HIS A 228 13.10 -10.03 17.02
C HIS A 228 14.20 -11.07 17.15
N GLU A 229 15.04 -10.97 18.18
CA GLU A 229 16.04 -11.98 18.50
C GLU A 229 15.55 -12.83 19.67
N ALA A 230 15.48 -14.14 19.45
CA ALA A 230 15.10 -15.10 20.47
C ALA A 230 15.81 -16.43 20.20
N GLU A 231 16.17 -17.14 21.27
CA GLU A 231 16.76 -18.50 21.16
C GLU A 231 18.01 -18.58 20.26
N GLY A 232 18.78 -17.49 20.18
CA GLY A 232 19.97 -17.39 19.32
C GLY A 232 19.68 -17.26 17.82
N LYS A 233 18.41 -17.07 17.44
CA LYS A 233 17.97 -16.82 16.06
C LYS A 233 17.43 -15.41 15.91
N ARG A 234 17.65 -14.82 14.73
CA ARG A 234 17.02 -13.58 14.29
C ARG A 234 15.76 -13.89 13.51
N TYR A 235 14.63 -13.34 13.93
CA TYR A 235 13.35 -13.46 13.25
C TYR A 235 13.05 -12.15 12.55
N LEU A 236 13.00 -12.16 11.22
CA LEU A 236 12.60 -11.04 10.38
C LEU A 236 11.23 -11.34 9.77
N THR A 237 10.22 -10.57 10.16
CA THR A 237 8.86 -10.70 9.60
C THR A 237 8.47 -9.42 8.90
N ALA A 238 7.89 -9.57 7.72
CA ALA A 238 7.28 -8.48 6.98
C ALA A 238 5.82 -8.78 6.61
N PHE A 239 4.96 -7.76 6.72
CA PHE A 239 3.61 -7.74 6.18
C PHE A 239 3.54 -6.70 5.07
N ASN A 240 3.14 -7.09 3.87
CA ASN A 240 3.04 -6.17 2.75
C ASN A 240 1.62 -6.13 2.17
N TYR A 241 1.22 -4.95 1.68
CA TYR A 241 -0.06 -4.77 1.01
C TYR A 241 0.00 -3.51 0.13
N THR A 242 -1.16 -2.92 -0.20
CA THR A 242 -1.26 -1.69 -0.97
C THR A 242 -2.09 -0.63 -0.26
N TYR A 243 -1.78 0.62 -0.54
CA TYR A 243 -2.50 1.80 -0.07
C TYR A 243 -2.84 2.73 -1.24
N SER A 244 -3.79 3.63 -1.04
CA SER A 244 -4.33 4.57 -2.04
C SER A 244 -4.17 6.03 -1.60
N PRO A 245 -4.20 7.00 -2.52
CA PRO A 245 -4.08 8.40 -2.16
C PRO A 245 -5.26 8.86 -1.30
N ASP A 246 -5.02 9.93 -0.54
CA ASP A 246 -6.06 10.63 0.21
C ASP A 246 -7.11 11.22 -0.77
N PRO A 247 -8.41 10.90 -0.65
CA PRO A 247 -9.44 11.42 -1.55
C PRO A 247 -9.61 12.95 -1.48
N ASP A 248 -9.25 13.56 -0.36
CA ASP A 248 -9.37 15.00 -0.15
C ASP A 248 -8.10 15.75 -0.56
N ARG A 249 -7.10 15.03 -1.10
CA ARG A 249 -5.81 15.59 -1.51
C ARG A 249 -5.91 16.80 -2.44
N THR A 250 -6.89 16.81 -3.34
CA THR A 250 -7.11 17.86 -4.34
C THR A 250 -8.32 18.74 -4.05
N ARG A 251 -9.04 18.49 -2.94
CA ARG A 251 -10.23 19.27 -2.59
C ARG A 251 -9.84 20.53 -1.84
N SER A 252 -10.22 21.67 -2.40
CA SER A 252 -10.07 22.96 -1.72
C SER A 252 -11.35 23.32 -0.99
N ILE A 253 -11.32 23.25 0.34
CA ILE A 253 -12.39 23.74 1.22
C ILE A 253 -12.64 25.24 0.97
N ALA A 254 -11.59 26.00 0.69
CA ALA A 254 -11.68 27.43 0.39
C ALA A 254 -12.49 27.71 -0.88
N TRP A 255 -12.30 26.92 -1.94
CA TRP A 255 -13.10 27.05 -3.17
C TRP A 255 -14.56 26.64 -2.93
N GLY A 256 -14.79 25.55 -2.18
CA GLY A 256 -16.15 25.15 -1.80
C GLY A 256 -16.89 26.23 -1.00
N ALA A 257 -16.22 26.86 -0.04
CA ALA A 257 -16.77 27.97 0.73
C ALA A 257 -17.06 29.20 -0.14
N ALA A 258 -16.14 29.56 -1.03
CA ALA A 258 -16.31 30.68 -1.96
C ALA A 258 -17.54 30.49 -2.87
N PHE A 259 -17.69 29.31 -3.47
CA PHE A 259 -18.88 28.99 -4.28
C PHE A 259 -20.17 28.97 -3.45
N GLY A 260 -20.11 28.48 -2.20
CA GLY A 260 -21.26 28.52 -1.29
C GLY A 260 -21.74 29.94 -1.00
N VAL A 261 -20.81 30.87 -0.72
CA VAL A 261 -21.13 32.28 -0.49
C VAL A 261 -21.73 32.93 -1.75
N ILE A 262 -21.13 32.68 -2.93
CA ILE A 262 -21.66 33.19 -4.20
C ILE A 262 -23.09 32.69 -4.45
N GLY A 263 -23.32 31.39 -4.25
CA GLY A 263 -24.65 30.80 -4.40
C GLY A 263 -25.69 31.41 -3.46
N MET A 264 -25.30 31.68 -2.21
CA MET A 264 -26.18 32.33 -1.22
C MET A 264 -26.52 33.76 -1.63
N VAL A 265 -25.54 34.55 -2.09
CA VAL A 265 -25.77 35.91 -2.59
C VAL A 265 -26.68 35.91 -3.83
N ALA A 266 -26.48 34.96 -4.75
CA ALA A 266 -27.31 34.81 -5.94
C ALA A 266 -28.76 34.38 -5.64
N ALA A 267 -29.01 33.74 -4.49
CA ALA A 267 -30.35 33.32 -4.07
C ALA A 267 -31.17 34.43 -3.38
N LEU A 268 -30.52 35.50 -2.88
CA LEU A 268 -31.20 36.63 -2.22
C LEU A 268 -32.31 37.29 -3.06
N PRO A 269 -32.18 37.50 -4.39
CA PRO A 269 -33.23 38.09 -5.21
C PRO A 269 -34.48 37.18 -5.33
N LEU A 270 -34.29 35.85 -5.28
CA LEU A 270 -35.38 34.88 -5.38
C LEU A 270 -36.20 34.80 -4.09
N LEU A 271 -35.54 34.96 -2.93
CA LEU A 271 -36.22 35.06 -1.64
C LEU A 271 -37.05 36.34 -1.52
N ARG A 272 -36.53 37.48 -2.01
CA ARG A 272 -37.30 38.73 -2.08
C ARG A 272 -38.57 38.64 -2.93
N ARG A 273 -38.58 37.82 -3.98
CA ARG A 273 -39.77 37.65 -4.85
C ARG A 273 -40.85 36.76 -4.24
N ARG A 274 -40.54 35.93 -3.24
CA ARG A 274 -41.52 35.05 -2.59
C ARG A 274 -42.38 35.80 -1.57
N THR A 275 -41.81 36.79 -0.87
CA THR A 275 -42.55 37.61 0.10
C THR A 275 -43.56 38.55 -0.55
N ALA A 276 -43.37 38.91 -1.83
CA ALA A 276 -44.31 39.75 -2.57
C ALA A 276 -45.59 39.03 -3.05
N LYS A 277 -45.74 37.72 -2.79
CA LYS A 277 -46.90 36.92 -3.24
C LYS A 277 -47.81 36.43 -2.11
N THR A 278 -47.59 36.87 -0.87
CA THR A 278 -48.38 36.47 0.30
C THR A 278 -49.15 37.63 0.94
N ASP A 279 -49.65 38.56 0.14
CA ASP A 279 -50.45 39.70 0.61
C ASP A 279 -51.70 39.88 -0.27
N PHE A 280 -52.60 38.90 -0.22
CA PHE A 280 -54.01 38.90 -0.64
C PHE A 280 -54.52 37.52 -0.15
N SER A 281 -55.27 37.35 0.94
CA SER A 281 -56.40 38.12 1.44
C SER A 281 -56.57 37.89 2.95
N GLU A 282 -56.44 38.93 3.76
CA GLU A 282 -57.09 38.95 5.06
C GLU A 282 -57.55 40.38 5.38
N ASN A 283 -58.80 40.72 5.03
CA ASN A 283 -59.54 41.71 5.81
C ASN A 283 -61.07 41.57 5.70
N LYS A 284 -61.63 40.99 6.77
CA LYS A 284 -62.82 41.35 7.56
C LYS A 284 -64.09 41.90 6.89
N ASN A 285 -65.15 41.11 7.05
CA ASN A 285 -66.48 41.40 7.60
C ASN A 285 -67.23 42.68 7.18
N ALA A 286 -68.34 42.47 6.46
CA ALA A 286 -69.67 42.97 6.81
C ALA A 286 -70.73 41.98 6.29
#